data_AF-A0A1S6XQS7-F1
#
_entry.id   AF-A0A1S6XQS7-F1
#
_cell.length_a   1.000
_cell.length_b   1.000
_cell.length_c   1.000
_cell.angle_alpha   90.00
_cell.angle_beta   90.00
_cell.angle_gamma   90.00
#
_symmetry.space_group_name_H-M   'P 1'
#
loop_
_entity.id
_entity.type
_entity.pdbx_description
1 polymer ?
#
loop_
_entity_poly.entity_id
_entity_poly.type
_entity_poly.pdbx_seq_one_letter_code
_entity_poly.pdbx_strand_id
1 'polypeptide(L)'
;MNIKENAFIKLGIPTLLTENLFIAGINKPKPIQKQAIPVMLKKRDILGIAQTGSGKTLAFGLPVLSQILALGDKRYPKTARALILVPTRELAVQIEESIRMVAKGSHLSTCLILGGYLDLRKSNV
;
A
#
# COMPACT_ATOMS: atom_id res chain seq x y z
N MET A 1 -10.92 16.17 16.85
CA MET A 1 -9.49 15.81 17.06
C MET A 1 -8.79 15.95 15.71
N ASN A 2 -7.71 16.72 15.63
CA ASN A 2 -7.25 17.37 14.40
C ASN A 2 -6.53 16.39 13.43
N ILE A 3 -7.09 16.17 12.24
CA ILE A 3 -6.53 15.30 11.17
C ILE A 3 -5.17 15.86 10.65
N LYS A 4 -4.87 17.12 10.97
CA LYS A 4 -3.72 17.89 10.45
C LYS A 4 -2.33 17.49 10.97
N GLU A 5 -2.21 16.59 11.96
CA GLU A 5 -0.91 16.13 12.49
C GLU A 5 -0.68 14.62 12.37
N ASN A 6 -1.12 14.00 11.28
CA ASN A 6 -0.79 12.59 11.06
C ASN A 6 0.71 12.44 10.71
N ALA A 7 1.44 11.63 11.49
CA ALA A 7 2.86 11.39 11.31
C ALA A 7 3.21 10.78 9.93
N PHE A 8 2.27 10.14 9.24
CA PHE A 8 2.44 9.67 7.87
C PHE A 8 2.44 10.79 6.83
N ILE A 9 1.70 11.90 7.05
CA ILE A 9 1.74 13.07 6.15
C ILE A 9 3.16 13.66 6.13
N LYS A 10 3.82 13.71 7.30
CA LYS A 10 5.22 14.16 7.42
C LYS A 10 6.21 13.28 6.65
N LEU A 11 5.83 12.03 6.32
CA LEU A 11 6.63 11.12 5.50
C LEU A 11 6.34 11.27 4.00
N GLY A 12 5.47 12.20 3.59
CA GLY A 12 5.10 12.44 2.19
C GLY A 12 3.97 11.56 1.66
N ILE A 13 3.19 10.93 2.55
CA ILE A 13 2.03 10.12 2.14
C ILE A 13 0.80 11.02 1.92
N PRO A 14 0.05 10.82 0.81
CA PRO A 14 -1.17 11.58 0.53
C PRO A 14 -2.24 11.47 1.61
N THR A 15 -3.05 12.51 1.74
CA THR A 15 -4.12 12.60 2.76
C THR A 15 -5.11 11.44 2.66
N LEU A 16 -5.55 11.07 1.45
CA LEU A 16 -6.48 9.96 1.22
C LEU A 16 -6.04 8.65 1.89
N LEU A 17 -4.77 8.25 1.66
CA LEU A 17 -4.23 7.02 2.25
C LEU A 17 -4.09 7.16 3.76
N THR A 18 -3.73 8.36 4.22
CA THR A 18 -3.47 8.64 5.63
C THR A 18 -4.74 8.67 6.48
N GLU A 19 -5.86 9.12 5.91
CA GLU A 19 -7.19 9.03 6.53
C GLU A 19 -7.64 7.58 6.69
N ASN A 20 -7.44 6.74 5.67
CA ASN A 20 -7.74 5.31 5.76
C ASN A 20 -6.89 4.60 6.82
N LEU A 21 -5.61 4.94 6.93
CA LEU A 21 -4.74 4.45 8.01
C LEU A 21 -5.28 4.85 9.38
N PHE A 22 -5.72 6.11 9.54
CA PHE A 22 -6.27 6.60 10.79
C PHE A 22 -7.56 5.84 11.19
N ILE A 23 -8.46 5.63 10.24
CA ILE A 23 -9.69 4.83 10.43
C ILE A 23 -9.36 3.40 10.86
N ALA A 24 -8.30 2.82 10.30
CA ALA A 24 -7.81 1.49 10.68
C ALA A 24 -7.02 1.47 12.01
N GLY A 25 -6.93 2.59 12.74
CA GLY A 25 -6.21 2.70 14.01
C GLY A 25 -4.68 2.79 13.85
N ILE A 26 -4.17 2.98 12.63
CA ILE A 26 -2.74 3.04 12.32
C ILE A 26 -2.28 4.50 12.31
N ASN A 27 -2.04 5.04 13.50
CA ASN A 27 -1.80 6.47 13.67
C ASN A 27 -0.31 6.87 13.70
N LYS A 28 0.60 5.90 13.90
CA LYS A 28 2.03 6.15 14.04
C LYS A 28 2.86 5.22 13.15
N PRO A 29 3.78 5.75 12.33
CA PRO A 29 4.65 4.91 11.52
C PRO A 29 5.64 4.14 12.38
N LYS A 30 5.80 2.85 12.05
CA LYS A 30 6.80 1.95 12.66
C LYS A 30 8.23 2.30 12.18
N PRO A 31 9.30 1.88 12.89
CA PRO A 31 10.68 2.23 12.53
C PRO A 31 11.06 1.94 11.07
N ILE A 32 10.72 0.75 10.56
CA ILE A 32 10.98 0.38 9.16
C ILE A 32 10.24 1.26 8.16
N GLN A 33 9.04 1.74 8.50
CA GLN A 33 8.24 2.62 7.65
C GLN A 33 8.86 4.02 7.59
N LYS A 34 9.31 4.56 8.74
CA LYS A 34 10.01 5.86 8.80
C LYS A 34 11.29 5.88 7.95
N GLN A 35 12.01 4.75 7.90
CA GLN A 35 13.25 4.63 7.13
C GLN A 35 12.99 4.38 5.65
N ALA A 36 12.08 3.45 5.32
CA ALA A 36 11.85 3.04 3.93
C ALA A 36 11.02 4.04 3.13
N ILE A 37 9.94 4.59 3.70
CA ILE A 37 8.95 5.40 2.96
C ILE A 37 9.60 6.59 2.23
N PRO A 38 10.38 7.47 2.90
CA PRO A 38 10.96 8.63 2.23
C PRO A 38 11.97 8.26 1.14
N VAL A 39 12.64 7.11 1.28
CA VAL A 39 13.61 6.62 0.31
C VAL A 39 12.90 6.05 -0.92
N MET A 40 11.81 5.30 -0.75
CA MET A 40 11.03 4.74 -1.86
C MET A 40 10.28 5.81 -2.65
N LEU A 41 9.76 6.84 -1.97
CA LEU A 41 9.12 7.99 -2.64
C LEU A 41 10.10 8.75 -3.55
N LYS A 42 11.41 8.66 -3.27
CA LYS A 42 12.48 9.17 -4.15
C LYS A 42 12.84 8.21 -5.28
N LYS A 43 12.04 7.18 -5.54
CA LYS A 43 12.22 6.18 -6.61
C LYS A 43 13.56 5.44 -6.54
N ARG A 44 14.04 5.19 -5.33
CA ARG A 44 15.27 4.40 -5.10
C ARG A 44 14.91 2.97 -4.70
N ASP A 45 15.71 2.03 -5.18
CA ASP A 45 15.63 0.63 -4.77
C ASP A 45 16.05 0.47 -3.31
N ILE A 46 15.42 -0.46 -2.59
CA ILE A 46 15.64 -0.69 -1.16
C ILE A 46 15.64 -2.18 -0.86
N LEU A 47 16.57 -2.59 -0.01
CA LEU A 47 16.50 -3.84 0.73
C LEU A 47 16.05 -3.56 2.18
N GLY A 48 14.86 -4.01 2.54
CA GLY A 48 14.28 -3.80 3.88
C GLY A 48 14.34 -5.06 4.74
N ILE A 49 15.13 -5.04 5.82
CA ILE A 49 15.24 -6.15 6.78
C ILE A 49 14.54 -5.75 8.08
N ALA A 50 13.54 -6.54 8.49
CA ALA A 50 12.88 -6.38 9.79
C ALA A 50 12.19 -7.68 10.21
N GLN A 51 11.81 -7.81 11.49
CA GLN A 51 11.05 -8.96 11.99
C GLN A 51 9.63 -9.03 11.41
N THR A 52 8.99 -10.20 11.48
CA THR A 52 7.54 -10.34 11.23
C THR A 52 6.75 -9.40 12.15
N GLY A 53 5.61 -8.87 11.68
CA GLY A 53 4.82 -7.89 12.45
C GLY A 53 5.39 -6.47 12.52
N SER A 54 6.60 -6.20 12.00
CA SER A 54 7.20 -4.85 12.01
C SER A 54 6.55 -3.84 11.05
N GLY A 55 5.50 -4.22 10.31
CA GLY A 55 4.76 -3.33 9.41
C GLY A 55 5.41 -3.14 8.03
N LYS A 56 6.20 -4.12 7.58
CA LYS A 56 6.88 -4.13 6.26
C LYS A 56 5.90 -3.95 5.09
N THR A 57 4.71 -4.55 5.18
CA THR A 57 3.66 -4.43 4.15
C THR A 57 3.34 -2.97 3.82
N LEU A 58 3.05 -2.16 4.83
CA LEU A 58 2.76 -0.75 4.62
C LEU A 58 4.04 0.08 4.34
N ALA A 59 5.21 -0.42 4.72
CA ALA A 59 6.48 0.25 4.42
C ALA A 59 6.75 0.31 2.91
N PHE A 60 6.43 -0.76 2.16
CA PHE A 60 6.50 -0.73 0.69
C PHE A 60 5.18 -0.34 0.03
N GLY A 61 4.04 -0.70 0.63
CA GLY A 61 2.72 -0.47 0.04
C GLY A 61 2.36 1.01 -0.05
N LEU A 62 2.62 1.80 1.00
CA LEU A 62 2.27 3.22 1.03
C LEU A 62 2.98 4.02 -0.06
N PRO A 63 4.32 3.90 -0.27
CA PRO A 63 5.00 4.59 -1.36
C PRO A 63 4.52 4.15 -2.75
N VAL A 64 4.23 2.85 -2.95
CA VAL A 64 3.73 2.34 -4.24
C VAL A 64 2.36 2.95 -4.55
N LEU A 65 1.41 2.89 -3.61
CA LEU A 65 0.09 3.47 -3.78
C LEU A 65 0.16 4.97 -4.01
N SER A 66 1.00 5.69 -3.26
CA SER A 66 1.18 7.14 -3.40
C SER A 66 1.67 7.52 -4.80
N GLN A 67 2.65 6.77 -5.33
CA GLN A 67 3.17 7.02 -6.67
C GLN A 67 2.15 6.70 -7.76
N ILE A 68 1.38 5.62 -7.62
CA ILE A 68 0.33 5.28 -8.60
C ILE A 68 -0.80 6.30 -8.57
N LEU A 69 -1.22 6.76 -7.37
CA LEU A 69 -2.22 7.82 -7.22
C LEU A 69 -1.79 9.11 -7.91
N ALA A 70 -0.52 9.49 -7.79
CA ALA A 70 0.02 10.71 -8.36
C ALA A 70 0.02 10.72 -9.91
N LEU A 71 -0.11 9.56 -10.57
CA LEU A 71 -0.25 9.51 -12.03
C LEU A 71 -1.61 10.06 -12.49
N GLY A 72 -2.65 9.95 -11.66
CA GLY A 72 -3.97 10.59 -11.89
C GLY A 72 -4.81 10.00 -13.03
N ASP A 73 -4.29 9.02 -13.77
CA ASP A 73 -4.91 8.40 -14.94
C ASP A 73 -5.23 6.92 -14.70
N LYS A 74 -6.10 6.36 -15.55
CA LYS A 74 -6.39 4.92 -15.54
C LYS A 74 -5.24 4.15 -16.17
N ARG A 75 -4.93 2.98 -15.62
CA ARG A 75 -3.99 2.04 -16.26
C ARG A 75 -4.48 1.62 -17.64
N TYR A 76 -3.55 1.34 -18.55
CA TYR A 76 -3.89 0.71 -19.83
C TYR A 76 -4.56 -0.66 -19.62
N PRO A 77 -5.44 -1.09 -20.54
CA PRO A 77 -6.02 -2.43 -20.50
C PRO A 77 -4.91 -3.50 -20.46
N LYS A 78 -5.13 -4.56 -19.66
CA LYS A 78 -4.22 -5.71 -19.54
C LYS A 78 -2.80 -5.39 -19.04
N THR A 79 -2.58 -4.22 -18.44
CA THR A 79 -1.30 -3.87 -17.77
C THR A 79 -1.46 -3.76 -16.26
N ALA A 80 -0.35 -3.79 -15.53
CA ALA A 80 -0.26 -3.50 -14.10
C ALA A 80 0.83 -2.45 -13.86
N ARG A 81 0.61 -1.57 -12.86
CA ARG A 81 1.59 -0.53 -12.48
C ARG A 81 2.55 -0.97 -11.38
N ALA A 82 2.18 -2.00 -10.63
CA ALA A 82 3.01 -2.60 -9.59
C ALA A 82 2.71 -4.09 -9.49
N LEU A 83 3.72 -4.86 -9.11
CA LEU A 83 3.64 -6.29 -8.85
C LEU A 83 4.26 -6.55 -7.47
N ILE A 84 3.52 -7.21 -6.60
CA ILE A 84 3.98 -7.65 -5.28
C ILE A 84 4.06 -9.17 -5.33
N LEU A 85 5.27 -9.72 -5.18
CA LEU A 85 5.51 -11.15 -5.16
C LEU A 85 5.63 -11.64 -3.72
N VAL A 86 4.96 -12.76 -3.42
CA VAL A 86 4.84 -13.31 -2.07
C VAL A 86 4.95 -14.83 -2.11
N PRO A 87 5.53 -15.47 -1.09
CA PRO A 87 5.84 -16.90 -1.12
C PRO A 87 4.64 -17.81 -0.85
N THR A 88 3.58 -17.32 -0.20
CA THR A 88 2.42 -18.15 0.20
C THR A 88 1.10 -17.47 -0.10
N ARG A 89 0.04 -18.27 -0.24
CA ARG A 89 -1.31 -17.81 -0.59
C ARG A 89 -1.92 -16.99 0.54
N GLU A 90 -1.73 -17.42 1.78
CA GLU A 90 -2.24 -16.80 2.99
C GLU A 90 -1.64 -15.40 3.16
N LEU A 91 -0.33 -15.27 2.92
CA LEU A 91 0.35 -13.99 2.99
C LEU A 91 -0.10 -13.06 1.85
N ALA A 92 -0.39 -13.60 0.67
CA ALA A 92 -0.95 -12.83 -0.44
C ALA A 92 -2.30 -12.21 -0.09
N VAL A 93 -3.21 -12.99 0.49
CA VAL A 93 -4.52 -12.52 0.95
C VAL A 93 -4.37 -11.43 2.00
N GLN A 94 -3.53 -11.63 3.01
CA GLN A 94 -3.30 -10.64 4.07
C GLN A 94 -2.74 -9.31 3.54
N ILE A 95 -1.81 -9.39 2.59
CA ILE A 95 -1.24 -8.20 1.95
C ILE A 95 -2.30 -7.49 1.12
N GLU A 96 -3.09 -8.22 0.33
CA GLU A 96 -4.15 -7.62 -0.47
C GLU A 96 -5.21 -6.91 0.38
N GLU A 97 -5.66 -7.52 1.47
CA GLU A 97 -6.59 -6.89 2.42
C GLU A 97 -6.02 -5.59 2.99
N SER A 98 -4.73 -5.61 3.37
CA SER A 98 -4.03 -4.43 3.89
C SER A 98 -3.96 -3.32 2.83
N ILE A 99 -3.66 -3.66 1.58
CA ILE A 99 -3.57 -2.69 0.48
C ILE A 99 -4.95 -2.12 0.16
N ARG A 100 -6.00 -2.96 0.05
CA ARG A 100 -7.38 -2.51 -0.19
C ARG A 100 -7.90 -1.60 0.89
N MET A 101 -7.63 -1.92 2.16
CA MET A 101 -8.01 -1.09 3.30
C MET A 101 -7.46 0.33 3.15
N VAL A 102 -6.19 0.45 2.77
CA VAL A 102 -5.52 1.75 2.63
C VAL A 102 -5.89 2.47 1.34
N ALA A 103 -6.17 1.75 0.26
CA ALA A 103 -6.55 2.31 -1.04
C ALA A 103 -8.04 2.66 -1.16
N LYS A 104 -8.85 2.42 -0.12
CA LYS A 104 -10.30 2.64 -0.13
C LYS A 104 -10.65 4.08 -0.52
N GLY A 105 -11.66 4.24 -1.38
CA GLY A 105 -12.09 5.57 -1.86
C GLY A 105 -11.17 6.20 -2.91
N SER A 106 -10.16 5.47 -3.39
CA SER A 106 -9.36 5.88 -4.54
C SER A 106 -9.84 5.24 -5.85
N HIS A 107 -9.32 5.72 -6.97
CA HIS A 107 -9.50 5.10 -8.30
C HIS A 107 -8.59 3.87 -8.52
N LEU A 108 -7.79 3.48 -7.52
CA LEU A 108 -6.88 2.36 -7.63
C LEU A 108 -7.64 1.04 -7.61
N SER A 109 -7.21 0.11 -8.46
CA SER A 109 -7.69 -1.26 -8.47
C SER A 109 -6.54 -2.22 -8.19
N THR A 110 -6.84 -3.26 -7.43
CA THR A 110 -5.92 -4.35 -7.10
C THR A 110 -6.51 -5.67 -7.56
N CYS A 111 -5.63 -6.63 -7.85
CA CYS A 111 -5.99 -7.97 -8.27
C CYS A 111 -5.08 -8.97 -7.58
N LEU A 112 -5.69 -9.98 -6.94
CA LEU A 112 -5.00 -11.06 -6.28
C LEU A 112 -4.93 -12.26 -7.23
N ILE A 113 -3.72 -12.75 -7.51
CA ILE A 113 -3.49 -13.90 -8.39
C ILE A 113 -2.90 -15.02 -7.55
N LEU A 114 -3.58 -16.17 -7.52
CA LEU A 114 -3.18 -17.35 -6.76
C LEU A 114 -3.19 -18.58 -7.66
N GLY A 115 -2.13 -19.37 -7.64
CA GLY A 115 -2.07 -20.64 -8.38
C GLY A 115 -3.14 -21.62 -7.89
N GLY A 116 -3.90 -22.21 -8.82
CA GLY A 116 -4.97 -23.15 -8.51
C GLY A 116 -6.19 -22.52 -7.84
N TYR A 117 -6.35 -21.21 -7.90
CA TYR A 117 -7.49 -20.48 -7.36
C TYR A 117 -7.86 -19.31 -8.27
N LEU A 118 -9.11 -19.28 -8.71
CA LEU A 118 -9.63 -18.19 -9.53
C LEU A 118 -10.33 -17.19 -8.62
N ASP A 119 -9.68 -16.05 -8.34
CA ASP A 119 -10.36 -14.94 -7.68
C ASP A 119 -11.19 -14.17 -8.73
N LEU A 120 -12.49 -14.47 -8.79
CA LEU A 120 -13.44 -13.84 -9.70
C LEU A 120 -14.02 -12.51 -9.17
N ARG A 121 -13.48 -11.97 -8.08
CA ARG A 121 -13.95 -10.67 -7.57
C ARG A 121 -13.47 -9.55 -8.48
N LYS A 122 -14.27 -9.26 -9.50
CA LYS A 122 -14.22 -7.98 -10.22
C LYS A 122 -14.25 -6.89 -9.16
N SER A 123 -13.19 -6.10 -9.09
CA SER A 123 -13.22 -4.85 -8.34
C SER A 123 -14.25 -3.95 -9.03
N ASN A 124 -15.50 -4.01 -8.56
CA ASN A 124 -16.51 -3.00 -8.83
C ASN A 124 -16.03 -1.74 -8.10
N VAL A 125 -15.32 -0.91 -8.87
CA VAL A 125 -15.29 0.54 -8.64
C VAL A 125 -16.68 1.06 -8.98
#